data_AF-A0A2I0F8V7-F1
#
_entry.id   AF-A0A2I0F8V7-F1
#
_cell.length_a   1.000
_cell.length_b   1.000
_cell.length_c   1.000
_cell.angle_alpha   90.00
_cell.angle_beta   90.00
_cell.angle_gamma   90.00
#
_symmetry.space_group_name_H-M   'P 1'
#
loop_
_entity.id
_entity.type
_entity.pdbx_description
1 polymer ?
#
loop_
_entity_poly.entity_id
_entity_poly.type
_entity_poly.pdbx_seq_one_letter_code
_entity_poly.pdbx_strand_id
1 'polypeptide(L)'
;MSSYIVGHLPEEQGPVTSIYKEVRKVPFSYTSKKNEAELASEGSNIYVIVKEKVGRKNIIKLAYSYKCTECYRKAGGKWLGTFDFKNTVKYEADGELKLLDPPLEITDPDFISWYKTKALGMRVIPTEYESVLKAMFV
;
A
#
# COMPACT_ATOMS: atom_id res chain seq x y z
N MET A 1 16.64 6.77 0.64
CA MET A 1 15.86 5.59 1.05
C MET A 1 14.75 5.38 0.02
N SER A 2 14.50 4.15 -0.39
CA SER A 2 13.51 3.84 -1.43
C SER A 2 12.09 3.92 -0.88
N SER A 3 11.10 4.20 -1.73
CA SER A 3 9.69 4.10 -1.39
C SER A 3 9.08 2.86 -2.04
N TYR A 4 8.02 2.33 -1.45
CA TYR A 4 7.41 1.07 -1.86
C TYR A 4 5.93 1.24 -2.14
N ILE A 5 5.44 0.47 -3.12
CA ILE A 5 4.02 0.38 -3.43
C ILE A 5 3.53 -1.03 -3.18
N VAL A 6 2.32 -1.17 -2.68
CA VAL A 6 1.69 -2.46 -2.40
C VAL A 6 0.22 -2.42 -2.80
N GLY A 7 -0.23 -3.50 -3.41
CA GLY A 7 -1.63 -3.67 -3.79
C GLY A 7 -2.46 -4.16 -2.61
N HIS A 8 -3.51 -3.43 -2.25
CA HIS A 8 -4.65 -3.95 -1.51
C HIS A 8 -5.51 -4.77 -2.47
N LEU A 9 -5.79 -6.02 -2.12
CA LEU A 9 -6.57 -6.95 -2.94
C LEU A 9 -7.98 -7.08 -2.32
N PRO A 10 -9.01 -6.40 -2.85
CA PRO A 10 -10.33 -6.43 -2.23
C PRO A 10 -10.97 -7.81 -2.16
N GLU A 11 -10.67 -8.69 -3.12
CA GLU A 11 -11.09 -10.09 -3.15
C GLU A 11 -10.55 -10.89 -1.96
N GLU A 12 -9.35 -10.55 -1.49
CA GLU A 12 -8.69 -11.20 -0.35
C GLU A 12 -8.93 -10.45 0.95
N GLN A 13 -9.14 -9.13 0.94
CA GLN A 13 -9.10 -8.29 2.16
C GLN A 13 -10.40 -7.51 2.42
N GLY A 14 -11.40 -7.65 1.54
CA GLY A 14 -12.56 -6.77 1.49
C GLY A 14 -12.21 -5.36 0.98
N PRO A 15 -13.20 -4.46 0.83
CA PRO A 15 -12.96 -3.08 0.42
C PRO A 15 -11.95 -2.39 1.33
N VAL A 16 -11.02 -1.61 0.78
CA VAL A 16 -10.01 -0.92 1.61
C VAL A 16 -10.64 -0.01 2.68
N THR A 17 -11.80 0.57 2.37
CA THR A 17 -12.54 1.45 3.29
C THR A 17 -13.02 0.71 4.54
N SER A 18 -13.20 -0.61 4.47
CA SER A 18 -13.62 -1.43 5.61
C SER A 18 -12.54 -1.53 6.69
N ILE A 19 -11.26 -1.32 6.35
CA ILE A 19 -10.13 -1.38 7.29
C ILE A 19 -9.64 0.01 7.75
N TYR A 20 -10.32 1.09 7.35
CA TYR A 20 -9.85 2.46 7.63
C TYR A 20 -9.84 2.78 9.13
N LYS A 21 -10.73 2.18 9.91
CA LYS A 21 -10.75 2.36 11.38
C LYS A 21 -9.49 1.78 12.02
N GLU A 22 -9.02 0.64 11.52
CA GLU A 22 -7.79 -0.02 11.96
C GLU A 22 -6.56 0.73 11.45
N VAL A 23 -6.55 1.13 10.18
CA VAL A 23 -5.45 1.89 9.56
C VAL A 23 -5.22 3.23 10.26
N ARG A 24 -6.29 3.93 10.67
CA ARG A 24 -6.18 5.18 11.46
C ARG A 24 -5.56 4.97 12.84
N LYS A 25 -5.68 3.77 13.43
CA LYS A 25 -5.05 3.46 14.72
C LYS A 25 -3.58 3.10 14.52
N VAL A 26 -3.31 2.20 13.59
CA VAL A 26 -1.98 1.74 13.23
C VAL A 26 -2.01 1.38 11.75
N PRO A 27 -1.36 2.15 10.85
CA PRO A 27 -1.34 1.83 9.44
C PRO A 27 -0.57 0.54 9.18
N PHE A 28 -1.03 -0.25 8.21
CA PHE A 28 -0.41 -1.51 7.85
C PHE A 28 -0.64 -1.85 6.39
N SER A 29 0.14 -2.80 5.88
CA SER A 29 -0.11 -3.45 4.60
C SER A 29 0.41 -4.87 4.60
N TYR A 30 -0.12 -5.70 3.72
CA TYR A 30 0.28 -7.11 3.61
C TYR A 30 1.01 -7.40 2.31
N THR A 31 2.01 -8.28 2.37
CA THR A 31 2.75 -8.73 1.20
C THR A 31 3.38 -10.10 1.42
N SER A 32 3.72 -10.82 0.34
CA SER A 32 4.53 -12.05 0.40
C SER A 32 5.96 -11.84 -0.12
N LYS A 33 6.33 -10.58 -0.36
CA LYS A 33 7.63 -10.18 -0.88
C LYS A 33 8.59 -9.89 0.27
N LYS A 34 9.32 -10.93 0.71
CA LYS A 34 10.21 -10.86 1.89
C LYS A 34 11.18 -9.68 1.85
N ASN A 35 11.99 -9.58 0.81
CA ASN A 35 13.06 -8.58 0.74
C ASN A 35 12.49 -7.16 0.76
N GLU A 36 11.42 -6.94 0.00
CA GLU A 36 10.74 -5.65 -0.04
C GLU A 36 10.08 -5.31 1.30
N ALA A 37 9.47 -6.30 1.97
CA ALA A 37 8.88 -6.10 3.29
C ALA A 37 9.92 -5.74 4.36
N GLU A 38 11.07 -6.44 4.38
CA GLU A 38 12.16 -6.18 5.31
C GLU A 38 12.79 -4.80 5.06
N LEU A 39 13.16 -4.49 3.81
CA LEU A 39 13.73 -3.18 3.46
C LEU A 39 12.76 -2.01 3.69
N ALA A 40 11.46 -2.21 3.44
CA ALA A 40 10.48 -1.17 3.69
C ALA A 40 10.42 -0.78 5.19
N SER A 41 10.66 -1.73 6.10
CA SER A 41 10.65 -1.48 7.55
C SER A 41 11.82 -0.66 8.08
N GLU A 42 12.81 -0.35 7.25
CA GLU A 42 13.94 0.53 7.61
C GLU A 42 13.58 2.03 7.61
N GLY A 43 12.29 2.38 7.58
CA GLY A 43 11.80 3.76 7.59
C GLY A 43 11.18 4.23 6.26
N SER A 44 10.93 3.33 5.31
CA SER A 44 10.50 3.68 3.95
C SER A 44 9.02 4.06 3.89
N ASN A 45 8.65 4.92 2.93
CA ASN A 45 7.23 5.17 2.67
C ASN A 45 6.59 4.01 1.92
N ILE A 46 5.43 3.57 2.36
CA ILE A 46 4.59 2.59 1.67
C ILE A 46 3.34 3.30 1.16
N TYR A 47 3.04 3.11 -0.12
CA TYR A 47 1.82 3.58 -0.78
C TYR A 47 0.91 2.39 -1.06
N VAL A 48 -0.31 2.44 -0.53
CA VAL A 48 -1.30 1.38 -0.67
C VAL A 48 -2.25 1.71 -1.80
N ILE A 49 -2.26 0.83 -2.81
CA ILE A 49 -3.04 0.98 -4.04
C ILE A 49 -4.15 -0.04 -4.07
N VAL A 50 -5.35 0.40 -4.44
CA VAL A 50 -6.51 -0.46 -4.65
C VAL A 50 -6.77 -0.59 -6.13
N LYS A 51 -7.07 -1.81 -6.58
CA LYS A 51 -7.66 -2.05 -7.89
C LYS A 51 -9.16 -2.22 -7.73
N GLU A 52 -9.93 -1.43 -8.46
CA GLU A 52 -11.38 -1.53 -8.48
C GLU A 52 -11.85 -1.82 -9.90
N LYS A 53 -12.71 -2.82 -10.06
CA LYS A 53 -13.30 -3.16 -11.34
C LYS A 53 -14.62 -2.41 -11.51
N VAL A 54 -14.65 -1.46 -12.45
CA VAL A 54 -15.85 -0.70 -12.81
C VAL A 54 -16.26 -1.12 -14.23
N GLY A 55 -17.27 -1.99 -14.32
CA GLY A 55 -17.68 -2.63 -15.57
C GLY A 55 -16.54 -3.47 -16.17
N ARG A 56 -16.05 -3.06 -17.36
CA ARG A 56 -14.91 -3.70 -18.05
C ARG A 56 -13.56 -3.04 -17.74
N LYS A 57 -13.53 -1.93 -17.01
CA LYS A 57 -12.31 -1.18 -16.71
C LYS A 57 -11.75 -1.56 -15.34
N ASN A 58 -10.44 -1.68 -15.24
CA ASN A 58 -9.71 -1.76 -13.98
C ASN A 58 -9.19 -0.37 -13.65
N ILE A 59 -9.76 0.24 -12.61
CA ILE A 59 -9.36 1.54 -12.09
C ILE A 59 -8.33 1.29 -10.97
N ILE A 60 -7.26 2.09 -10.98
CA ILE A 60 -6.21 2.02 -9.97
C ILE A 60 -6.37 3.27 -9.09
N LYS A 61 -6.50 3.07 -7.78
CA LYS A 61 -6.73 4.14 -6.81
C LYS A 61 -5.66 4.15 -5.73
N LEU A 62 -5.22 5.33 -5.31
CA LEU A 62 -4.40 5.52 -4.12
C LEU A 62 -5.33 5.62 -2.90
N ALA A 63 -5.10 4.78 -1.90
CA ALA A 63 -5.90 4.77 -0.67
C ALA A 63 -5.20 5.51 0.46
N TYR A 64 -3.94 5.18 0.75
CA TYR A 64 -3.18 5.85 1.80
C TYR A 64 -1.68 5.62 1.63
N SER A 65 -0.89 6.40 2.36
CA SER A 65 0.54 6.18 2.55
C SER A 65 0.92 6.29 4.01
N TYR A 66 2.00 5.62 4.40
CA TYR A 66 2.57 5.71 5.74
C TYR A 66 4.07 5.38 5.70
N LYS A 67 4.80 5.85 6.70
CA LYS A 67 6.22 5.55 6.90
C LYS A 67 6.38 4.29 7.73
N CYS A 68 6.83 3.22 7.10
CA CYS A 68 6.95 1.91 7.69
C CYS A 68 8.18 1.81 8.59
N THR A 69 8.01 1.22 9.78
CA THR A 69 9.11 1.01 10.73
C THR A 69 9.17 -0.42 11.27
N GLU A 70 8.19 -1.27 10.93
CA GLU A 70 8.11 -2.64 11.42
C GLU A 70 7.67 -3.60 10.32
N CYS A 71 8.23 -4.82 10.37
CA CYS A 71 7.87 -5.94 9.52
C CYS A 71 7.65 -7.19 10.37
N TYR A 72 6.47 -7.80 10.26
CA TYR A 72 6.12 -9.03 10.96
C TYR A 72 5.95 -10.19 9.97
N ARG A 73 6.71 -11.28 10.14
CA ARG A 73 6.63 -12.53 9.34
C ARG A 73 5.38 -13.40 9.61
N LYS A 74 4.58 -13.05 10.61
CA LYS A 74 3.21 -13.54 10.70
C LYS A 74 2.34 -12.36 10.39
N ALA A 75 1.75 -12.34 9.20
CA ALA A 75 0.62 -11.48 8.91
C ALA A 75 -0.53 -11.85 9.87
N GLY A 76 -0.48 -11.37 11.11
CA GLY A 76 -1.53 -11.58 12.09
C GLY A 76 -2.82 -10.87 11.66
N GLY A 77 -3.96 -11.35 12.18
CA GLY A 77 -5.29 -10.77 11.93
C GLY A 77 -6.22 -11.72 11.16
N LYS A 78 -7.27 -11.16 10.55
CA LYS A 78 -8.33 -11.93 9.84
C LYS A 78 -7.83 -12.68 8.59
N TRP A 79 -6.65 -12.34 8.09
CA TRP A 79 -6.08 -12.82 6.83
C TRP A 79 -4.93 -13.81 7.01
N LEU A 80 -4.94 -14.54 8.14
CA LEU A 80 -3.99 -15.60 8.47
C LEU A 80 -3.92 -16.64 7.34
N GLY A 81 -2.84 -16.60 6.55
CA GLY A 81 -2.52 -17.61 5.52
C GLY A 81 -2.42 -17.08 4.09
N THR A 82 -2.93 -15.88 3.77
CA THR A 82 -2.87 -15.33 2.40
C THR A 82 -1.56 -14.60 2.12
N PHE A 83 -0.98 -13.93 3.13
CA PHE A 83 0.24 -13.15 3.00
C PHE A 83 1.27 -13.55 4.05
N ASP A 84 2.55 -13.54 3.68
CA ASP A 84 3.64 -13.93 4.59
C ASP A 84 4.06 -12.80 5.54
N PHE A 85 3.92 -11.53 5.12
CA PHE A 85 4.43 -10.38 5.86
C PHE A 85 3.37 -9.31 6.07
N LYS A 86 3.44 -8.66 7.24
CA LYS A 86 2.72 -7.42 7.57
C LYS A 86 3.75 -6.32 7.80
N ASN A 87 3.71 -5.29 6.96
CA ASN A 87 4.39 -4.04 7.20
C ASN A 87 3.48 -3.11 8.00
N THR A 88 4.06 -2.39 8.95
CA THR A 88 3.31 -1.50 9.83
C THR A 88 4.26 -0.52 10.51
N VAL A 89 3.76 0.20 11.50
CA VAL A 89 4.53 1.15 12.29
C VAL A 89 4.60 0.69 13.73
N LYS A 90 5.63 1.14 14.44
CA LYS A 90 5.77 0.91 15.86
C LYS A 90 4.51 1.39 16.57
N TYR A 91 4.00 0.57 17.49
CA TYR A 91 2.81 0.90 18.27
C TYR A 91 3.00 2.27 18.97
N GLU A 92 1.99 3.12 18.90
CA GLU A 92 1.98 4.52 19.40
C GLU A 92 2.95 5.50 18.70
N ALA A 93 3.71 5.06 17.70
CA ALA A 93 4.47 5.98 16.86
C ALA A 93 3.57 6.64 15.81
N ASP A 94 3.79 7.93 15.55
CA ASP A 94 3.21 8.59 14.39
C ASP A 94 3.82 7.98 13.12
N GLY A 95 3.02 7.23 12.40
CA GLY A 95 3.39 6.57 11.15
C GLY A 95 3.41 7.51 9.95
N GLU A 96 3.32 8.84 10.15
CA GLU A 96 3.17 9.83 9.09
C GLU A 96 2.02 9.46 8.12
N LEU A 97 0.91 8.95 8.68
CA LEU A 97 -0.22 8.43 7.89
C LEU A 97 -0.88 9.55 7.09
N LYS A 98 -0.94 9.37 5.77
CA LYS A 98 -1.77 10.18 4.86
C LYS A 98 -2.86 9.29 4.27
N LEU A 99 -4.11 9.56 4.63
CA LEU A 99 -5.27 8.74 4.25
C LEU A 99 -6.16 9.51 3.27
N LEU A 100 -6.57 8.85 2.18
CA LEU A 100 -7.61 9.34 1.26
C LEU A 100 -8.91 8.58 1.53
N ASP A 101 -9.93 9.29 1.98
CA ASP A 101 -11.26 8.75 2.26
C ASP A 101 -12.31 9.61 1.54
N PRO A 102 -12.76 9.22 0.33
CA PRO A 102 -12.49 7.95 -0.37
C PRO A 102 -11.12 7.87 -1.08
N PRO A 103 -10.65 6.67 -1.50
CA PRO A 103 -9.49 6.52 -2.37
C PRO A 103 -9.60 7.32 -3.68
N LEU A 104 -8.50 7.95 -4.10
CA LEU A 104 -8.47 8.76 -5.33
C LEU A 104 -7.94 7.97 -6.52
N GLU A 105 -8.55 8.15 -7.69
CA GLU A 105 -8.10 7.54 -8.95
C GLU A 105 -6.75 8.12 -9.40
N ILE A 106 -5.82 7.22 -9.74
CA ILE A 106 -4.55 7.59 -10.35
C ILE A 106 -4.79 7.68 -11.86
N THR A 107 -4.63 8.88 -12.42
CA THR A 107 -4.89 9.18 -13.84
C THR A 107 -3.62 9.34 -14.68
N ASP A 108 -2.44 9.39 -14.04
CA ASP A 108 -1.16 9.54 -14.73
C ASP A 108 -0.88 8.33 -15.65
N PRO A 109 -0.79 8.53 -16.98
CA PRO A 109 -0.72 7.44 -17.93
C PRO A 109 0.59 6.65 -17.85
N ASP A 110 1.70 7.32 -17.54
CA ASP A 110 3.02 6.69 -17.44
C ASP A 110 3.10 5.82 -16.19
N PHE A 111 2.59 6.33 -15.06
CA PHE A 111 2.42 5.55 -13.84
C PHE A 111 1.55 4.32 -14.09
N ILE A 112 0.38 4.48 -14.74
CA ILE A 112 -0.54 3.37 -15.01
C ILE A 112 0.13 2.31 -15.88
N SER A 113 0.83 2.76 -16.93
CA SER A 113 1.59 1.89 -17.84
C SER A 113 2.64 1.09 -17.07
N TRP A 114 3.50 1.79 -16.32
CA TRP A 114 4.51 1.17 -15.46
C TRP A 114 3.89 0.19 -14.47
N TYR A 115 2.83 0.60 -13.77
CA TYR A 115 2.21 -0.20 -12.71
C TYR A 115 1.62 -1.52 -13.24
N LYS A 116 1.12 -1.53 -14.48
CA LYS A 116 0.56 -2.72 -15.14
C LYS A 116 1.61 -3.73 -15.59
N THR A 117 2.83 -3.30 -15.91
CA THR A 117 3.89 -4.18 -16.44
C THR A 117 4.54 -5.09 -15.39
N LYS A 118 4.28 -4.88 -14.10
CA LYS A 118 4.99 -5.55 -13.00
C LYS A 118 4.10 -6.51 -12.23
N ALA A 119 4.69 -7.63 -11.80
CA ALA A 119 4.05 -8.66 -10.99
C ALA A 119 3.38 -8.10 -9.71
N LEU A 120 2.38 -8.82 -9.22
CA LEU A 120 1.64 -8.51 -7.99
C LEU A 120 2.58 -8.55 -6.76
N GLY A 121 2.30 -7.71 -5.77
CA GLY A 121 3.04 -7.65 -4.50
C GLY A 121 3.64 -6.28 -4.20
N MET A 122 4.39 -6.20 -3.09
CA MET A 122 5.13 -5.00 -2.71
C MET A 122 6.33 -4.82 -3.64
N ARG A 123 6.66 -3.58 -4.01
CA ARG A 123 7.80 -3.27 -4.89
C ARG A 123 8.30 -1.84 -4.70
N VAL A 124 9.57 -1.63 -5.05
CA VAL A 124 10.18 -0.29 -5.09
C VAL A 124 9.50 0.59 -6.15
N ILE A 125 9.27 1.85 -5.81
CA ILE A 125 8.74 2.88 -6.69
C ILE A 125 9.90 3.73 -7.21
N PRO A 126 10.03 3.89 -8.54
CA PRO A 126 10.87 4.92 -9.14
C PRO A 126 10.49 6.33 -8.64
N THR A 127 11.48 7.21 -8.49
CA THR A 127 11.31 8.54 -7.87
C THR A 127 10.31 9.42 -8.63
N GLU A 128 10.28 9.31 -9.95
CA GLU A 128 9.33 10.01 -10.82
C GLU A 128 7.88 9.62 -10.50
N TYR A 129 7.61 8.34 -10.27
CA TYR A 129 6.28 7.83 -9.94
C TYR A 129 5.90 8.05 -8.47
N GLU A 130 6.89 8.11 -7.57
CA GLU A 130 6.64 8.52 -6.19
C GLU A 130 6.11 9.95 -6.13
N SER A 131 6.66 10.85 -6.97
CA SER A 131 6.24 12.26 -7.02
C SER A 131 4.78 12.40 -7.46
N VAL A 132 4.32 11.58 -8.41
CA VAL A 132 2.91 11.49 -8.81
C VAL A 132 2.01 11.15 -7.61
N LEU A 133 2.38 10.13 -6.82
CA LEU A 133 1.59 9.72 -5.66
C LEU A 133 1.61 10.76 -4.52
N LYS A 134 2.75 11.42 -4.29
CA LYS A 134 2.85 12.49 -3.28
C LYS A 134 1.94 13.66 -3.60
N ALA A 135 1.85 14.05 -4.87
CA ALA A 135 1.00 15.15 -5.33
C ALA A 135 -0.51 14.92 -5.08
N MET A 136 -0.93 13.66 -4.92
CA MET A 136 -2.33 13.31 -4.65
C MET A 136 -2.77 13.52 -3.19
N PHE A 137 -1.83 13.76 -2.27
CA PHE A 137 -2.13 14.04 -0.85
C PHE A 137 -2.11 15.53 -0.50
N VAL A 138 -2.10 16.41 -1.51
CA VAL A 138 -2.06 17.89 -1.38
C VAL A 138 -3.46 18.46 -1.45
#